data_AF-A0A2V9KS36-F1
#
_entry.id   AF-A0A2V9KS36-F1
#
_cell.length_a   1.000
_cell.length_b   1.000
_cell.length_c   1.000
_cell.angle_alpha   90.00
_cell.angle_beta   90.00
_cell.angle_gamma   90.00
#
_symmetry.space_group_name_H-M   'P 1'
#
loop_
_entity.id
_entity.type
_entity.pdbx_description
1 polymer ?
#
loop_
_entity_poly.entity_id
_entity_poly.type
_entity_poly.pdbx_seq_one_letter_code
_entity_poly.pdbx_strand_id
1 'polypeptide(L)'
;MGTLVGVIHFVAQGSDFRGQSVKPGYYTMRYARMPQDGNHMGANPYPDFVLLSPVAADTKIHEALKLDDLVKLSKQASGTAHPAVMSLVPANPGASFPSLVHDDQGHWVLEGKLGEGVPIALVVVGRASAS
;
A
#
# COMPACT_ATOMS: atom_id res chain seq x y z
N MET A 1 -3.04 -7.59 10.58
CA MET A 1 -2.31 -6.37 10.16
C MET A 1 -0.83 -6.66 10.21
N GLY A 2 -0.02 -5.95 9.44
CA GLY A 2 1.41 -6.16 9.38
C GLY A 2 1.85 -7.45 8.70
N THR A 3 0.96 -8.20 8.04
CA THR A 3 1.33 -9.39 7.27
C THR A 3 2.04 -8.97 5.97
N LEU A 4 3.13 -9.65 5.62
CA LEU A 4 3.82 -9.42 4.35
C LEU A 4 2.93 -9.83 3.16
N VAL A 5 2.75 -8.92 2.22
CA VAL A 5 1.98 -9.12 0.98
C VAL A 5 2.92 -9.33 -0.21
N GLY A 6 4.08 -8.66 -0.21
CA GLY A 6 5.05 -8.77 -1.28
C GLY A 6 6.16 -7.73 -1.17
N VAL A 7 6.87 -7.52 -2.28
CA VAL A 7 7.93 -6.52 -2.44
C VAL A 7 7.62 -5.67 -3.67
N ILE A 8 7.87 -4.36 -3.57
CA ILE A 8 7.83 -3.42 -4.69
C ILE A 8 9.21 -2.83 -4.92
N HIS A 9 9.57 -2.65 -6.20
CA HIS A 9 10.81 -2.00 -6.62
C HIS A 9 10.51 -0.69 -7.32
N PHE A 10 10.98 0.42 -6.74
CA PHE A 10 10.97 1.73 -7.38
C PHE A 10 12.28 1.91 -8.15
N VAL A 11 12.22 1.78 -9.48
CA VAL A 11 13.40 1.96 -10.37
C VAL A 11 13.88 3.41 -10.43
N ALA A 12 13.00 4.37 -10.11
CA ALA A 12 13.25 5.79 -10.02
C ALA A 12 12.43 6.37 -8.86
N GLN A 13 12.57 7.66 -8.56
CA GLN A 13 11.76 8.31 -7.51
C GLN A 13 10.27 8.18 -7.86
N GLY A 14 9.51 7.61 -6.92
CA GLY A 14 8.06 7.47 -7.03
C GLY A 14 7.33 8.29 -5.97
N SER A 15 6.04 8.00 -5.82
CA SER A 15 5.25 8.50 -4.69
C SER A 15 4.31 7.45 -4.17
N ASP A 16 3.97 7.55 -2.89
CA ASP A 16 2.88 6.78 -2.30
C ASP A 16 1.50 7.38 -2.65
N PHE A 17 0.42 6.76 -2.19
CA PHE A 17 -0.96 7.22 -2.43
C PHE A 17 -1.28 8.57 -1.76
N ARG A 18 -0.49 9.01 -0.78
CA ARG A 18 -0.60 10.35 -0.17
C ARG A 18 0.23 11.40 -0.92
N GLY A 19 0.96 11.00 -1.96
CA GLY A 19 1.87 11.88 -2.70
C GLY A 19 3.20 12.15 -1.99
N GLN A 20 3.53 11.42 -0.93
CA GLN A 20 4.84 11.47 -0.31
C GLN A 20 5.88 10.92 -1.29
N SER A 21 7.03 11.57 -1.41
CA SER A 21 8.12 11.06 -2.25
C SER A 21 8.69 9.78 -1.68
N VAL A 22 8.88 8.77 -2.54
CA VAL A 22 9.54 7.49 -2.21
C VAL A 22 10.80 7.38 -3.06
N LYS A 23 11.94 7.17 -2.40
CA LYS A 23 13.24 7.06 -3.08
C LYS A 23 13.29 5.78 -3.93
N PRO A 24 14.17 5.72 -4.95
CA PRO A 24 14.46 4.47 -5.64
C PRO A 24 14.93 3.39 -4.65
N GLY A 25 14.48 2.16 -4.85
CA GLY A 25 14.85 1.02 -4.00
C GLY A 25 13.75 -0.03 -3.85
N TYR A 26 14.05 -1.03 -3.02
CA TYR A 26 13.15 -2.14 -2.71
C TYR A 26 12.45 -1.92 -1.37
N TYR A 27 11.15 -2.16 -1.36
CA TYR A 27 10.30 -1.97 -0.20
C TYR A 27 9.42 -3.20 0.01
N THR A 28 9.28 -3.65 1.26
CA THR A 28 8.24 -4.62 1.61
C THR A 28 6.88 -3.93 1.61
N MET A 29 5.85 -4.66 1.20
CA MET A 29 4.45 -4.26 1.28
C MET A 29 3.79 -5.06 2.39
N ARG A 30 3.31 -4.40 3.44
CA ARG A 30 2.61 -5.05 4.56
C ARG A 30 1.18 -4.55 4.71
N TYR A 31 0.23 -5.47 4.79
CA TYR A 31 -1.20 -5.14 4.87
C TYR A 31 -1.56 -4.41 6.17
N ALA A 32 -2.33 -3.34 6.08
CA ALA A 32 -2.97 -2.69 7.22
C ALA A 32 -4.37 -2.20 6.84
N ARG A 33 -5.19 -2.01 7.87
CA ARG A 33 -6.49 -1.36 7.77
C ARG A 33 -6.42 0.00 8.47
N MET A 34 -7.04 1.01 7.89
CA MET A 34 -7.15 2.34 8.45
C MET A 34 -7.89 2.29 9.81
N PRO A 35 -7.41 3.02 10.83
CA PRO A 35 -8.14 3.14 12.10
C PRO A 35 -9.54 3.72 11.90
N GLN A 36 -10.51 3.25 12.68
CA GLN A 36 -11.88 3.79 12.67
C GLN A 36 -12.06 4.84 13.78
N ASP A 37 -11.29 5.92 13.69
CA ASP A 37 -11.39 7.07 14.59
C ASP A 37 -11.72 8.36 13.81
N GLY A 38 -12.05 9.43 14.53
CA GLY A 38 -12.49 10.69 13.92
C GLY A 38 -11.45 11.35 13.00
N ASN A 39 -10.16 11.01 13.10
CA ASN A 39 -9.11 11.60 12.27
C ASN A 39 -8.87 10.85 10.96
N HIS A 40 -9.43 9.65 10.83
CA HIS A 40 -9.20 8.78 9.68
C HIS A 40 -10.48 8.53 8.87
N MET A 41 -11.65 8.61 9.51
CA MET A 41 -12.93 8.44 8.85
C MET A 41 -13.12 9.47 7.73
N GLY A 42 -13.38 8.98 6.51
CA GLY A 42 -13.61 9.80 5.31
C GLY A 42 -12.35 10.12 4.49
N ALA A 43 -11.15 9.77 4.95
CA ALA A 43 -9.90 10.05 4.23
C ALA A 43 -9.72 9.21 2.95
N ASN A 44 -10.36 8.04 2.88
CA ASN A 44 -10.41 7.18 1.70
C ASN A 44 -11.70 6.34 1.75
N PRO A 45 -12.42 6.12 0.65
CA PRO A 45 -13.57 5.21 0.62
C PRO A 45 -13.19 3.77 1.00
N TYR A 46 -11.94 3.38 0.78
CA TYR A 46 -11.45 2.03 1.07
C TYR A 46 -10.56 2.02 2.32
N PRO A 47 -10.84 1.15 3.32
CA PRO A 47 -10.09 1.15 4.57
C PRO A 47 -8.79 0.33 4.47
N ASP A 48 -8.56 -0.40 3.39
CA ASP A 48 -7.47 -1.37 3.28
C ASP A 48 -6.28 -0.77 2.50
N PHE A 49 -5.08 -1.01 3.02
CA PHE A 49 -3.83 -0.46 2.49
C PHE A 49 -2.70 -1.49 2.56
N VAL A 50 -1.66 -1.26 1.76
CA VAL A 50 -0.32 -1.76 2.08
C VAL A 50 0.57 -0.61 2.52
N LEU A 51 1.35 -0.83 3.57
CA LEU A 51 2.37 0.09 4.05
C LEU A 51 3.72 -0.34 3.50
N LEU A 52 4.42 0.61 2.89
CA LEU A 52 5.77 0.42 2.35
C LEU A 52 6.80 0.58 3.45
N SER A 53 7.75 -0.34 3.53
CA SER A 53 8.88 -0.28 4.45
C SER A 53 10.19 -0.58 3.71
N PRO A 54 11.30 0.15 3.95
CA PRO A 54 12.57 -0.18 3.31
C PRO A 54 12.96 -1.64 3.61
N VAL A 55 13.26 -2.45 2.59
CA VAL A 55 13.49 -3.88 2.78
C VAL A 55 14.62 -4.17 3.76
N ALA A 56 15.66 -3.33 3.79
CA ALA A 56 16.79 -3.47 4.70
C ALA A 56 16.43 -3.21 6.18
N ALA A 57 15.36 -2.48 6.46
CA ALA A 57 14.88 -2.18 7.80
C ALA A 57 13.84 -3.22 8.29
N ASP A 58 13.19 -3.92 7.37
CA ASP A 58 12.15 -4.90 7.68
C ASP A 58 12.75 -6.30 7.94
N THR A 59 13.24 -6.52 9.16
CA THR A 59 13.95 -7.76 9.54
C THR A 59 13.03 -8.89 10.01
N LYS A 60 11.73 -8.62 10.20
CA LYS A 60 10.75 -9.56 10.77
C LYS A 60 9.76 -10.07 9.73
N ILE A 61 10.24 -10.42 8.54
CA ILE A 61 9.40 -10.72 7.36
C ILE A 61 8.41 -11.88 7.57
N HIS A 62 8.69 -12.79 8.51
CA HIS A 62 7.84 -13.93 8.83
C HIS A 62 6.82 -13.65 9.96
N GLU A 63 6.91 -12.48 10.60
CA GLU A 63 6.01 -12.09 11.69
C GLU A 63 5.00 -11.05 11.22
N ALA A 64 3.77 -11.13 11.73
CA ALA A 64 2.82 -10.04 11.61
C ALA A 64 3.18 -8.92 12.59
N LEU A 65 3.40 -7.71 12.07
CA LEU A 65 3.70 -6.54 12.91
C LEU A 65 2.43 -5.93 13.52
N LYS A 66 2.55 -5.42 14.75
CA LYS A 66 1.53 -4.55 15.35
C LYS A 66 1.46 -3.24 14.57
N LEU A 67 0.30 -2.58 14.61
CA LEU A 67 0.06 -1.35 13.83
C LEU A 67 1.10 -0.26 14.13
N ASP A 68 1.40 -0.01 15.40
CA ASP A 68 2.36 1.05 15.80
C ASP A 68 3.78 0.76 15.29
N ASP A 69 4.22 -0.51 15.39
CA ASP A 69 5.53 -0.94 14.88
C ASP A 69 5.60 -0.83 13.36
N LEU A 70 4.51 -1.24 12.67
CA LEU A 70 4.40 -1.13 11.23
C LEU A 70 4.41 0.34 10.77
N VAL A 71 3.67 1.22 11.45
CA VAL A 71 3.63 2.64 11.16
C VAL A 71 5.02 3.27 11.37
N LYS A 72 5.71 2.93 12.47
CA LYS A 72 7.08 3.39 12.74
C LYS A 72 8.05 2.96 11.65
N LEU A 73 7.97 1.71 11.21
CA LEU A 73 8.81 1.18 10.14
C LEU A 73 8.50 1.88 8.80
N SER A 74 7.21 2.03 8.48
CA SER A 74 6.78 2.56 7.19
C SER A 74 7.11 4.04 6.99
N LYS A 75 7.17 4.85 8.05
CA LYS A 75 7.64 6.24 7.99
C LYS A 75 9.04 6.37 7.39
N GLN A 76 9.88 5.33 7.51
CA GLN A 76 11.24 5.34 6.95
C GLN A 76 11.24 5.30 5.41
N ALA A 77 10.16 4.84 4.78
CA ALA A 77 10.10 4.74 3.32
C ALA A 77 10.01 6.12 2.64
N SER A 78 9.23 7.03 3.22
CA SER A 78 9.07 8.41 2.74
C SER A 78 9.89 9.44 3.52
N GLY A 79 10.26 9.13 4.77
CA GLY A 79 10.93 10.05 5.69
C GLY A 79 10.02 11.10 6.30
N THR A 80 8.68 10.96 6.20
CA THR A 80 7.72 11.93 6.77
C THR A 80 7.12 11.45 8.10
N ALA A 81 6.25 12.27 8.68
CA ALA A 81 5.50 11.93 9.89
C ALA A 81 4.42 10.86 9.68
N HIS A 82 4.03 10.58 8.43
CA HIS A 82 2.99 9.60 8.07
C HIS A 82 3.61 8.33 7.45
N PRO A 83 2.99 7.14 7.65
CA PRO A 83 3.44 5.94 6.95
C PRO A 83 3.29 6.13 5.43
N ALA A 84 4.15 5.48 4.66
CA ALA A 84 4.05 5.44 3.20
C ALA A 84 3.01 4.37 2.82
N VAL A 85 1.87 4.79 2.27
CA VAL A 85 0.71 3.91 2.04
C VAL A 85 0.37 3.80 0.56
N MET A 86 -0.04 2.61 0.12
CA MET A 86 -0.70 2.39 -1.17
C MET A 86 -2.12 1.88 -0.92
N SER A 87 -3.10 2.44 -1.63
CA SER A 87 -4.51 2.08 -1.47
C SER A 87 -4.83 0.72 -2.07
N LEU A 88 -5.57 -0.11 -1.32
CA LEU A 88 -6.21 -1.30 -1.87
C LEU A 88 -7.66 -0.96 -2.18
N VAL A 89 -8.08 -1.30 -3.39
CA VAL A 89 -9.47 -1.17 -3.85
C VAL A 89 -10.10 -2.57 -3.93
N PRO A 90 -11.43 -2.69 -3.97
CA PRO A 90 -12.08 -3.97 -4.21
C PRO A 90 -11.59 -4.57 -5.52
N ALA A 91 -11.00 -5.77 -5.45
CA ALA A 91 -10.58 -6.50 -6.64
C ALA A 91 -11.81 -7.01 -7.41
N ASN A 92 -11.77 -6.97 -8.74
CA ASN A 92 -12.81 -7.57 -9.57
C ASN A 92 -12.59 -9.09 -9.66
N PRO A 93 -13.40 -9.95 -9.00
CA PRO A 93 -13.19 -11.40 -9.02
C PRO A 93 -13.35 -12.03 -10.41
N GLY A 94 -13.99 -11.34 -11.35
CA GLY A 94 -14.14 -11.77 -12.75
C GLY A 94 -13.03 -11.29 -13.68
N ALA A 95 -12.03 -10.55 -13.18
CA ALA A 95 -10.92 -10.09 -14.00
C ALA A 95 -10.01 -11.24 -14.45
N SER A 96 -9.35 -11.03 -15.60
CA SER A 96 -8.22 -11.86 -16.02
C SER A 96 -6.96 -11.33 -15.35
N PHE A 97 -6.36 -12.13 -14.46
CA PHE A 97 -5.20 -11.71 -13.68
C PHE A 97 -3.88 -12.23 -14.29
N PRO A 98 -2.77 -11.46 -14.22
CA PRO A 98 -2.71 -10.07 -13.76
C PRO A 98 -3.26 -9.09 -14.82
N SER A 99 -3.85 -7.99 -14.36
CA SER A 99 -4.37 -6.90 -15.20
C SER A 99 -3.95 -5.54 -14.67
N LEU A 100 -3.88 -4.56 -15.56
CA LEU A 100 -3.72 -3.15 -15.20
C LEU A 100 -4.95 -2.41 -15.74
N VAL A 101 -5.73 -1.82 -14.84
CA VAL A 101 -6.98 -1.13 -15.19
C VAL A 101 -6.91 0.34 -14.78
N HIS A 102 -7.65 1.19 -15.49
CA HIS A 102 -7.81 2.59 -15.15
C HIS A 102 -9.23 2.78 -14.59
N ASP A 103 -9.34 3.26 -13.36
CA ASP A 103 -10.63 3.45 -12.70
C ASP A 103 -11.27 4.81 -13.02
N ASP A 104 -12.46 5.06 -12.45
CA ASP A 104 -13.22 6.29 -12.62
C ASP A 104 -12.67 7.48 -11.82
N GLN A 105 -11.76 7.22 -10.88
CA GLN A 105 -11.04 8.23 -10.10
C GLN A 105 -9.72 8.65 -10.74
N GLY A 106 -9.38 8.09 -11.91
CA GLY A 106 -8.15 8.41 -12.62
C GLY A 106 -6.93 7.66 -12.09
N HIS A 107 -7.13 6.58 -11.34
CA HIS A 107 -6.04 5.75 -10.82
C HIS A 107 -5.73 4.62 -11.80
N TRP A 108 -4.45 4.25 -11.88
CA TRP A 108 -4.03 2.97 -12.43
C TRP A 108 -3.96 1.95 -11.30
N VAL A 109 -4.68 0.84 -11.48
CA VAL A 109 -4.84 -0.23 -10.51
C VAL A 109 -4.27 -1.52 -11.08
N LEU A 110 -3.26 -2.06 -10.40
CA LEU A 110 -2.72 -3.38 -10.67
C LEU A 110 -3.58 -4.42 -9.95
N GLU A 111 -4.24 -5.29 -10.70
CA GLU A 111 -4.99 -6.41 -10.16
C GLU A 111 -4.21 -7.72 -10.33
N GLY A 112 -4.28 -8.58 -9.33
CA GLY A 112 -3.57 -9.84 -9.31
C GLY A 112 -4.11 -10.81 -8.28
N LYS A 113 -3.33 -11.85 -8.00
CA LYS A 113 -3.63 -12.85 -6.96
C LYS A 113 -2.45 -13.01 -6.01
N LEU A 114 -2.74 -13.12 -4.73
CA LEU A 114 -1.81 -13.45 -3.66
C LEU A 114 -1.94 -14.94 -3.29
N GLY A 115 -0.81 -15.58 -2.96
CA GLY A 115 -0.78 -16.95 -2.44
C GLY A 115 -1.62 -17.94 -3.27
N GLU A 116 -2.54 -18.63 -2.59
CA GLU A 116 -3.44 -19.65 -3.19
C GLU A 116 -4.60 -19.06 -4.03
N GLY A 117 -4.49 -17.79 -4.45
CA GLY A 117 -5.42 -17.19 -5.42
C GLY A 117 -6.29 -16.06 -4.88
N VAL A 118 -5.96 -15.51 -3.70
CA VAL A 118 -6.69 -14.38 -3.09
C VAL A 118 -6.54 -13.14 -3.99
N PRO A 119 -7.63 -12.59 -4.57
CA PRO A 119 -7.53 -11.41 -5.43
C PRO A 119 -7.03 -10.19 -4.66
N ILE A 120 -6.21 -9.37 -5.31
CA ILE A 120 -5.75 -8.07 -4.83
C ILE A 120 -5.85 -7.05 -5.95
N ALA A 121 -6.20 -5.81 -5.60
CA ALA A 121 -6.17 -4.66 -6.50
C ALA A 121 -5.50 -3.49 -5.79
N LEU A 122 -4.34 -3.10 -6.32
CA LEU A 122 -3.44 -2.10 -5.73
C LEU A 122 -3.40 -0.87 -6.63
N VAL A 123 -3.73 0.31 -6.10
CA VAL A 123 -3.47 1.57 -6.81
C VAL A 123 -1.97 1.76 -6.94
N VAL A 124 -1.45 1.77 -8.17
CA VAL A 124 -0.02 1.92 -8.47
C VAL A 124 0.33 3.29 -9.04
N VAL A 125 -0.64 4.00 -9.62
CA VAL A 125 -0.54 5.42 -10.00
C VAL A 125 -1.84 6.12 -9.62
N GLY A 126 -1.75 7.27 -8.99
CA GLY A 126 -2.89 7.99 -8.42
C GLY A 126 -2.62 8.41 -6.99
N ARG A 127 -3.44 9.30 -6.46
CA ARG A 127 -3.35 9.79 -5.07
C ARG A 127 -4.74 9.93 -4.48
N ALA A 128 -4.82 9.92 -3.16
CA ALA A 128 -6.00 10.38 -2.46
C ALA A 128 -6.35 11.79 -2.96
N SER A 129 -7.63 12.01 -3.27
CA SER A 129 -8.13 13.36 -3.53
C SER A 129 -7.82 14.24 -2.33
N ALA A 130 -7.30 15.44 -2.57
CA ALA A 130 -7.13 16.42 -1.49
C ALA A 130 -8.52 16.75 -0.93
N SER A 131 -8.73 16.42 0.34
CA SER A 131 -9.83 16.97 1.16
C SER A 131 -9.48 18.37 1.61
#